data_AF-W7TMK4-F1
#
_entry.id   AF-W7TMK4-F1
#
_cell.length_a   1.000
_cell.length_b   1.000
_cell.length_c   1.000
_cell.angle_alpha   90.00
_cell.angle_beta   90.00
_cell.angle_gamma   90.00
#
_symmetry.space_group_name_H-M   'P 1'
#
loop_
_entity.id
_entity.type
_entity.pdbx_description
1 polymer ?
#
loop_
_entity_poly.entity_id
_entity_poly.type
_entity_poly.pdbx_seq_one_letter_code
_entity_poly.pdbx_strand_id
1 'polypeptide(L)'
;MHAEKTAHILCRYGLTAHWGRAGDRCHAPQSLRLSLFPCPPGSPPPRPQIPSCWLRVRGWTLRCAHSGTSSVYHPREGGRGGGEEGGKEDTPFPPSTLGGNVFALSCARRNKYLMGEAIRSAGLRAAKQLMTASWEEVPPFLETCRRPSPSPSAPSSLKVVLKPLSSAGSDGVVFASSKEEAREAFERILASTNVFGERNTAVLIQEYLQGTEFVVDSISHEGEHRVTAIWRYDKRPLNGAAFVYYGLRLWEGKDGREMDWALARYAHACLDALGVRNGFSHAEVMWLEGEAGGAGGPCLVEVGARPHGGEGTFVSLTAEAIGYNQLSVALDLIRDPQALAGIPLLPPPLKAHAAEVCLVSRKSGRLLRHFLTEHVAGNTLPSLKSVELHVAVGDYLKKTVDMLSSPGSAILAHGDARVLERDYECIHEMDLFLVEEGGGEGEEEGEGSLTTGAGGGEGGRRVNEVEDSWSLRGRNRGRLPLTMCACATRCGNSFSNFEFKL
;
A
#
# COMPACT_ATOMS: atom_id res chain seq x y z
N MET A 1 -28.34 -19.64 -0.83
CA MET A 1 -27.50 -20.78 -0.38
C MET A 1 -26.09 -20.83 -0.99
N HIS A 2 -25.87 -20.85 -2.31
CA HIS A 2 -24.49 -20.86 -2.85
C HIS A 2 -23.74 -19.52 -2.67
N ALA A 3 -24.42 -18.38 -2.83
CA ALA A 3 -23.81 -17.04 -2.73
C ALA A 3 -23.31 -16.64 -1.32
N GLU A 4 -24.03 -17.03 -0.27
CA GLU A 4 -23.63 -16.79 1.13
C GLU A 4 -22.46 -17.68 1.57
N LYS A 5 -22.43 -18.94 1.10
CA LYS A 5 -21.28 -19.84 1.31
C LYS A 5 -20.03 -19.23 0.69
N THR A 6 -20.10 -18.73 -0.54
CA THR A 6 -18.98 -18.07 -1.22
C THR A 6 -18.51 -16.83 -0.46
N ALA A 7 -19.41 -15.98 0.04
CA ALA A 7 -19.04 -14.77 0.80
C ALA A 7 -18.35 -15.10 2.14
N HIS A 8 -18.83 -16.10 2.88
CA HIS A 8 -18.19 -16.53 4.13
C HIS A 8 -16.82 -17.18 3.91
N ILE A 9 -16.68 -17.93 2.81
CA ILE A 9 -15.41 -18.52 2.39
C ILE A 9 -14.42 -17.40 2.02
N LEU A 10 -14.84 -16.41 1.23
CA LEU A 10 -14.00 -15.26 0.88
C LEU A 10 -13.55 -14.47 2.11
N CYS A 11 -14.43 -14.23 3.09
CA CYS A 11 -14.06 -13.58 4.35
C CYS A 11 -13.01 -14.37 5.15
N ARG A 12 -13.02 -15.71 5.08
CA ARG A 12 -11.99 -16.56 5.73
C ARG A 12 -10.63 -16.48 5.04
N TYR A 13 -10.62 -16.16 3.76
CA TYR A 13 -9.42 -15.76 3.02
C TYR A 13 -9.14 -14.25 3.16
N GLY A 14 -9.82 -13.49 4.02
CA GLY A 14 -9.56 -12.06 4.20
C GLY A 14 -10.13 -11.14 3.10
N LEU A 15 -11.08 -11.63 2.29
CA LEU A 15 -11.80 -10.87 1.27
C LEU A 15 -13.23 -10.56 1.75
N THR A 16 -13.61 -9.29 1.83
CA THR A 16 -14.99 -8.89 2.19
C THR A 16 -15.92 -8.94 0.97
N ALA A 17 -17.13 -9.49 1.12
CA ALA A 17 -18.17 -9.49 0.09
C ALA A 17 -19.48 -8.92 0.67
N HIS A 18 -20.01 -7.85 0.07
CA HIS A 18 -21.33 -7.29 0.41
C HIS A 18 -22.32 -7.54 -0.72
N TRP A 19 -23.55 -7.95 -0.37
CA TRP A 19 -24.65 -8.13 -1.31
C TRP A 19 -25.70 -7.02 -1.15
N GLY A 20 -26.04 -6.36 -2.26
CA GLY A 20 -27.29 -5.61 -2.41
C GLY A 20 -28.28 -6.45 -3.21
N ARG A 21 -29.57 -6.49 -2.80
CA ARG A 21 -30.63 -7.12 -3.61
C ARG A 21 -30.85 -6.28 -4.88
N ALA A 22 -30.38 -6.76 -6.02
CA ALA A 22 -30.88 -6.30 -7.30
C ALA A 22 -32.22 -7.02 -7.56
N GLY A 23 -33.32 -6.26 -7.54
CA GLY A 23 -34.63 -6.76 -7.97
C GLY A 23 -34.63 -7.04 -9.47
N ASP A 24 -35.42 -8.04 -9.85
CA ASP A 24 -35.60 -8.48 -11.23
C ASP A 24 -36.00 -7.34 -12.17
N ARG A 25 -35.15 -7.09 -13.18
CA ARG A 25 -35.56 -6.91 -14.58
C ARG A 25 -34.33 -6.83 -15.48
N CYS A 26 -34.21 -7.81 -16.36
CA CYS A 26 -33.27 -7.81 -17.48
C CYS A 26 -33.63 -6.69 -18.47
N HIS A 27 -32.72 -5.74 -18.70
CA HIS A 27 -32.53 -5.06 -19.99
C HIS A 27 -31.09 -4.54 -20.10
N ALA A 28 -30.49 -4.74 -21.28
CA ALA A 28 -29.13 -4.35 -21.67
C ALA A 28 -29.00 -2.81 -21.86
N PRO A 29 -27.78 -2.25 -22.03
CA PRO A 29 -27.35 -1.03 -21.36
C PRO A 29 -27.60 0.26 -22.17
N GLN A 30 -27.96 1.34 -21.48
CA GLN A 30 -27.78 2.70 -21.96
C GLN A 30 -27.05 3.52 -20.88
N SER A 31 -25.92 4.09 -21.28
CA SER A 31 -25.18 5.22 -20.70
C SER A 31 -25.70 5.81 -19.38
N LEU A 32 -24.92 5.73 -18.29
CA LEU A 32 -25.12 6.58 -17.12
C LEU A 32 -24.25 7.84 -17.24
N ARG A 33 -24.89 8.96 -17.59
CA ARG A 33 -24.41 10.31 -17.24
C ARG A 33 -24.75 10.54 -15.77
N LEU A 34 -23.76 10.89 -14.95
CA LEU A 34 -23.98 11.38 -13.59
C LEU A 34 -24.29 12.89 -13.65
N SER A 35 -25.58 13.24 -13.52
CA SER A 35 -26.01 14.61 -13.25
C SER A 35 -26.22 14.73 -11.73
N LEU A 36 -25.43 15.58 -11.07
CA LEU A 36 -25.60 15.90 -9.65
C LEU A 36 -26.74 16.91 -9.49
N PHE A 37 -27.79 16.55 -8.73
CA PHE A 37 -28.74 17.52 -8.19
C PHE A 37 -28.39 17.81 -6.72
N PRO A 38 -28.54 19.05 -6.23
CA PRO A 38 -28.22 19.41 -4.86
C PRO A 38 -29.22 18.81 -3.85
N CYS A 39 -28.69 18.41 -2.69
CA CYS A 39 -29.46 17.89 -1.56
C CYS A 39 -30.24 19.03 -0.85
N PRO A 40 -31.46 18.80 -0.37
CA PRO A 40 -32.20 19.80 0.39
C PRO A 40 -31.59 20.04 1.79
N PRO A 41 -31.74 21.26 2.37
CA PRO A 41 -31.12 21.63 3.64
C PRO A 41 -31.77 20.88 4.81
N GLY A 42 -30.94 20.26 5.67
CA GLY A 42 -31.38 19.62 6.93
C GLY A 42 -30.81 18.22 7.22
N SER A 43 -29.94 17.67 6.37
CA SER A 43 -29.32 16.36 6.60
C SER A 43 -27.98 16.49 7.35
N PRO A 44 -27.66 15.62 8.32
CA PRO A 44 -26.33 15.61 8.95
C PRO A 44 -25.24 15.27 7.92
N PRO A 45 -24.00 15.77 8.10
CA PRO A 45 -22.94 15.59 7.11
C PRO A 45 -22.62 14.11 6.88
N PRO A 46 -22.32 13.69 5.64
CA PRO A 46 -21.91 12.33 5.36
C PRO A 46 -20.57 12.03 6.07
N ARG A 47 -20.49 10.87 6.73
CA ARG A 47 -19.20 10.35 7.24
C ARG A 47 -18.24 10.15 6.06
N PRO A 48 -16.93 10.38 6.24
CA PRO A 48 -15.96 10.23 5.17
C PRO A 48 -15.99 8.80 4.63
N GLN A 49 -16.31 8.66 3.34
CA GLN A 49 -16.25 7.38 2.64
C GLN A 49 -14.79 7.09 2.28
N ILE A 50 -14.24 6.01 2.84
CA ILE A 50 -12.98 5.42 2.39
C ILE A 50 -13.21 4.91 0.95
N PRO A 51 -12.35 5.23 -0.03
CA PRO A 51 -12.50 4.70 -1.38
C PRO A 51 -12.39 3.17 -1.34
N SER A 52 -13.42 2.48 -1.84
CA SER A 52 -13.44 1.02 -1.93
C SER A 52 -13.35 0.60 -3.40
N CYS A 53 -12.32 -0.16 -3.75
CA CYS A 53 -12.17 -0.72 -5.08
C CYS A 53 -13.08 -1.93 -5.27
N TRP A 54 -13.67 -2.03 -6.46
CA TRP A 54 -14.56 -3.11 -6.86
C TRP A 54 -13.87 -3.99 -7.89
N LEU A 55 -13.61 -5.25 -7.55
CA LEU A 55 -13.03 -6.21 -8.48
C LEU A 55 -14.16 -7.02 -9.13
N ARG A 56 -14.24 -7.04 -10.47
CA ARG A 56 -15.22 -7.85 -11.20
C ARG A 56 -14.53 -9.05 -11.84
N VAL A 57 -14.82 -10.26 -11.37
CA VAL A 57 -14.26 -11.51 -11.94
C VAL A 57 -15.40 -12.48 -12.21
N ARG A 58 -15.56 -12.93 -13.47
CA ARG A 58 -16.52 -13.97 -13.89
C ARG A 58 -17.94 -13.82 -13.31
N GLY A 59 -18.51 -12.61 -13.32
CA GLY A 59 -19.87 -12.33 -12.84
C GLY A 59 -19.99 -12.01 -11.34
N TRP A 60 -18.87 -12.01 -10.60
CA TRP A 60 -18.82 -11.66 -9.18
C TRP A 60 -18.31 -10.23 -9.00
N THR A 61 -18.87 -9.48 -8.06
CA THR A 61 -18.38 -8.15 -7.67
C THR A 61 -17.83 -8.24 -6.25
N LEU A 62 -16.52 -8.10 -6.09
CA LEU A 62 -15.81 -8.13 -4.81
C LEU A 62 -15.54 -6.71 -4.35
N ARG A 63 -15.75 -6.42 -3.06
CA ARG A 63 -15.45 -5.11 -2.46
C ARG A 63 -14.30 -5.28 -1.48
N CYS A 64 -13.15 -4.71 -1.76
CA CYS A 64 -12.08 -4.66 -0.77
C CYS A 64 -12.45 -3.60 0.28
N ALA A 65 -12.71 -3.99 1.53
CA ALA A 65 -12.98 -3.05 2.62
C ALA A 65 -11.93 -3.17 3.72
N HIS A 66 -11.29 -2.05 4.08
CA HIS A 66 -10.60 -1.88 5.37
C HIS A 66 -11.67 -1.70 6.46
N SER A 67 -12.00 -2.75 7.21
CA SER A 67 -12.89 -2.64 8.37
C SER A 67 -12.09 -2.65 9.67
N GLY A 68 -11.87 -1.47 10.24
CA GLY A 68 -11.26 -1.25 11.56
C GLY A 68 -12.24 -1.39 12.73
N THR A 69 -13.09 -2.41 12.75
CA THR A 69 -13.98 -2.65 13.90
C THR A 69 -14.04 -4.12 14.29
N SER A 70 -13.51 -4.39 15.49
CA SER A 70 -13.71 -5.63 16.24
C SER A 70 -15.17 -5.73 16.70
N SER A 71 -15.92 -6.73 16.22
CA SER A 71 -17.18 -7.13 16.85
C SER A 71 -16.92 -8.27 17.82
N VAL A 72 -16.99 -7.96 19.11
CA VAL A 72 -17.03 -8.93 20.20
C VAL A 72 -18.43 -9.56 20.20
N TYR A 73 -18.51 -10.87 20.04
CA TYR A 73 -19.76 -11.62 20.17
C TYR A 73 -19.94 -12.02 21.64
N HIS A 74 -20.95 -11.45 22.31
CA HIS A 74 -21.38 -11.92 23.64
C HIS A 74 -22.45 -13.01 23.46
N PRO A 75 -22.26 -14.22 24.00
CA PRO A 75 -23.34 -15.21 24.05
C PRO A 75 -24.36 -14.76 25.10
N ARG A 76 -25.64 -14.59 24.70
CA ARG A 76 -26.73 -14.40 25.66
C ARG A 76 -27.09 -15.75 26.28
N GLU A 77 -27.01 -15.82 27.61
CA GLU A 77 -27.55 -16.90 28.42
C GLU A 77 -29.09 -16.96 28.30
N GLY A 78 -29.60 -18.20 28.35
CA GLY A 78 -31.00 -18.53 28.08
C GLY A 78 -31.97 -18.13 29.19
N GLY A 79 -33.13 -17.63 28.78
CA GLY A 79 -34.34 -17.52 29.59
C GLY A 79 -35.53 -18.10 28.81
N ARG A 80 -36.24 -19.05 29.42
CA ARG A 80 -37.42 -19.73 28.87
C ARG A 80 -38.68 -18.85 28.98
N GLY A 81 -39.61 -19.06 28.04
CA GLY A 81 -40.99 -18.55 28.00
C GLY A 81 -41.17 -17.71 26.74
N GLY A 82 -41.97 -18.05 25.74
CA GLY A 82 -43.19 -18.83 25.68
C GLY A 82 -44.18 -17.99 24.88
N GLY A 83 -44.42 -18.35 23.62
CA GLY A 83 -45.28 -17.59 22.71
C GLY A 83 -44.93 -17.91 21.25
N GLU A 84 -45.69 -18.83 20.66
CA GLU A 84 -45.58 -19.25 19.26
C GLU A 84 -45.94 -18.10 18.32
N GLU A 85 -45.02 -17.74 17.42
CA GLU A 85 -45.33 -17.36 16.02
C GLU A 85 -44.02 -17.24 15.22
N GLY A 86 -43.90 -18.02 14.13
CA GLY A 86 -43.00 -17.73 13.01
C GLY A 86 -41.53 -18.14 13.15
N GLY A 87 -41.09 -19.04 12.26
CA GLY A 87 -39.67 -19.27 11.99
C GLY A 87 -39.44 -20.62 11.34
N LYS A 88 -39.14 -20.62 10.03
CA LYS A 88 -38.53 -21.79 9.39
C LYS A 88 -37.30 -22.15 10.21
N GLU A 89 -37.24 -23.39 10.69
CA GLU A 89 -36.09 -23.95 11.38
C GLU A 89 -34.82 -23.67 10.57
N ASP A 90 -33.93 -22.84 11.13
CA ASP A 90 -32.58 -22.69 10.64
C ASP A 90 -31.87 -24.02 10.84
N THR A 91 -31.83 -24.83 9.79
CA THR A 91 -30.93 -25.98 9.71
C THR A 91 -29.51 -25.48 9.98
N PRO A 92 -28.77 -26.05 10.95
CA PRO A 92 -27.38 -25.69 11.18
C PRO A 92 -26.59 -25.87 9.89
N PHE A 93 -25.99 -24.79 9.39
CA PHE A 93 -25.06 -24.88 8.26
C PHE A 93 -23.94 -25.87 8.62
N PRO A 94 -23.50 -26.73 7.68
CA PRO A 94 -22.38 -27.61 7.94
C PRO A 94 -21.15 -26.78 8.31
N PRO A 95 -20.34 -27.22 9.29
CA PRO A 95 -19.08 -26.56 9.59
C PRO A 95 -18.27 -26.43 8.29
N SER A 96 -17.91 -25.19 7.99
CA SER A 96 -17.05 -24.79 6.87
C SER A 96 -15.86 -25.74 6.68
N THR A 97 -15.60 -26.17 5.46
CA THR A 97 -14.49 -27.06 5.08
C THR A 97 -13.10 -26.41 5.13
N LEU A 98 -12.98 -25.12 5.47
CA LEU A 98 -11.72 -24.39 5.52
C LEU A 98 -11.50 -23.85 6.93
N GLY A 99 -10.46 -24.35 7.59
CA GLY A 99 -10.05 -23.95 8.94
C GLY A 99 -9.71 -22.47 9.04
N GLY A 100 -9.70 -21.94 10.27
CA GLY A 100 -9.20 -20.60 10.57
C GLY A 100 -7.70 -20.61 10.87
N ASN A 101 -7.11 -19.42 11.01
CA ASN A 101 -5.79 -19.27 11.63
C ASN A 101 -5.89 -19.43 13.15
N VAL A 102 -4.76 -19.72 13.81
CA VAL A 102 -4.72 -19.89 15.27
C VAL A 102 -5.18 -18.60 15.94
N PHE A 103 -6.31 -18.67 16.64
CA PHE A 103 -6.99 -17.49 17.19
C PHE A 103 -6.13 -16.76 18.25
N ALA A 104 -5.45 -17.52 19.12
CA ALA A 104 -4.58 -16.97 20.17
C ALA A 104 -3.44 -16.07 19.61
N LEU A 105 -3.05 -16.27 18.35
CA LEU A 105 -2.00 -15.50 17.68
C LEU A 105 -2.55 -14.37 16.79
N SER A 106 -3.86 -14.06 16.87
CA SER A 106 -4.48 -13.01 16.06
C SER A 106 -3.86 -11.64 16.27
N CYS A 107 -3.59 -11.26 17.53
CA CYS A 107 -2.92 -10.00 17.85
C CYS A 107 -1.48 -9.97 17.31
N ALA A 108 -0.74 -11.08 17.37
CA ALA A 108 0.61 -11.17 16.86
C ALA A 108 0.68 -11.00 15.32
N ARG A 109 -0.41 -11.27 14.59
CA ARG A 109 -0.50 -11.02 13.14
C ARG A 109 -0.86 -9.58 12.77
N ARG A 110 -1.11 -8.70 13.75
CA ARG A 110 -1.54 -7.31 13.51
C ARG A 110 -0.69 -6.28 14.25
N ASN A 111 -0.13 -6.64 15.39
CA ASN A 111 0.73 -5.78 16.19
C ASN A 111 2.19 -6.12 15.91
N LYS A 112 2.95 -5.15 15.38
CA LYS A 112 4.35 -5.32 14.97
C LYS A 112 5.28 -5.76 16.10
N TYR A 113 5.05 -5.28 17.33
CA TYR A 113 5.84 -5.71 18.49
C TYR A 113 5.58 -7.18 18.82
N LEU A 114 4.30 -7.55 19.01
CA LEU A 114 3.92 -8.94 19.29
C LEU A 114 4.34 -9.91 18.17
N MET A 115 4.30 -9.44 16.92
CA MET A 115 4.81 -10.19 15.76
C MET A 115 6.28 -10.52 15.95
N GLY A 116 7.13 -9.52 16.18
CA GLY A 116 8.56 -9.72 16.39
C GLY A 116 8.86 -10.59 17.62
N GLU A 117 8.08 -10.46 18.70
CA GLU A 117 8.21 -11.33 19.89
C GLU A 117 7.86 -12.79 19.60
N ALA A 118 6.81 -13.04 18.80
CA ALA A 118 6.46 -14.39 18.38
C ALA A 118 7.56 -15.02 17.50
N ILE A 119 8.10 -14.26 16.54
CA ILE A 119 9.21 -14.72 15.68
C ILE A 119 10.45 -15.07 16.52
N ARG A 120 10.81 -14.20 17.48
CA ARG A 120 11.97 -14.45 18.36
C ARG A 120 11.76 -15.63 19.29
N SER A 121 10.56 -15.78 19.84
CA SER A 121 10.20 -16.90 20.71
C SER A 121 10.25 -18.24 19.97
N ALA A 122 10.04 -18.23 18.65
CA ALA A 122 10.23 -19.38 17.77
C ALA A 122 11.70 -19.66 17.39
N GLY A 123 12.67 -18.88 17.93
CA GLY A 123 14.10 -19.04 17.65
C GLY A 123 14.55 -18.51 16.28
N LEU A 124 13.68 -17.75 15.59
CA LEU A 124 14.00 -17.16 14.29
C LEU A 124 14.67 -15.79 14.48
N ARG A 125 15.47 -15.37 13.49
CA ARG A 125 16.02 -14.00 13.44
C ARG A 125 14.86 -13.01 13.45
N ALA A 126 14.80 -12.15 14.45
CA ALA A 126 13.81 -11.06 14.56
C ALA A 126 14.53 -9.76 14.90
N ALA A 127 14.04 -8.63 14.40
CA ALA A 127 14.62 -7.33 14.72
C ALA A 127 14.67 -7.12 16.24
N LYS A 128 15.79 -6.66 16.79
CA LYS A 128 15.84 -6.13 18.16
C LYS A 128 14.79 -5.03 18.27
N GLN A 129 14.00 -5.05 19.34
CA GLN A 129 12.92 -4.10 19.51
C GLN A 129 12.63 -3.77 20.97
N LEU A 130 12.11 -2.58 21.19
CA LEU A 130 11.60 -2.08 22.46
C LEU A 130 10.25 -1.40 22.19
N MET A 131 9.22 -1.76 22.96
CA MET A 131 7.97 -1.03 23.03
C MET A 131 7.89 -0.34 24.38
N THR A 132 7.87 0.98 24.41
CA THR A 132 7.82 1.74 25.66
C THR A 132 7.10 3.07 25.52
N ALA A 133 6.57 3.55 26.63
CA ALA A 133 6.09 4.93 26.80
C ALA A 133 7.07 5.78 27.63
N SER A 134 8.13 5.17 28.16
CA SER A 134 9.14 5.84 28.99
C SER A 134 10.43 6.06 28.22
N TRP A 135 10.87 7.31 28.14
CA TRP A 135 12.16 7.64 27.53
C TRP A 135 13.33 7.01 28.29
N GLU A 136 13.20 6.74 29.59
CA GLU A 136 14.30 6.20 30.41
C GLU A 136 14.77 4.81 29.95
N GLU A 137 13.88 4.03 29.35
CA GLU A 137 14.18 2.69 28.80
C GLU A 137 14.89 2.74 27.44
N VAL A 138 14.81 3.87 26.72
CA VAL A 138 15.29 3.98 25.34
C VAL A 138 16.82 4.00 25.26
N PRO A 139 17.58 4.84 26.01
CA PRO A 139 19.02 4.90 25.89
C PRO A 139 19.74 3.56 26.09
N PRO A 140 19.40 2.74 27.12
CA PRO A 140 19.98 1.40 27.25
C PRO A 140 19.72 0.52 26.03
N PHE A 141 18.52 0.58 25.45
CA PHE A 141 18.18 -0.17 24.25
C PHE A 141 18.96 0.31 23.00
N LEU A 142 19.15 1.62 22.83
CA LEU A 142 19.92 2.18 21.71
C LEU A 142 21.34 1.62 21.67
N GLU A 143 21.98 1.43 22.83
CA GLU A 143 23.31 0.83 22.92
C GLU A 143 23.35 -0.61 22.38
N THR A 144 22.27 -1.38 22.54
CA THR A 144 22.16 -2.74 21.97
C THR A 144 22.00 -2.74 20.44
N CYS A 145 21.58 -1.62 19.86
CA CYS A 145 21.37 -1.44 18.42
C CYS A 145 22.60 -0.87 17.70
N ARG A 146 23.66 -0.48 18.44
CA ARG A 146 24.89 0.01 17.82
C ARG A 146 25.56 -1.09 16.99
N ARG A 147 26.00 -0.71 15.80
CA ARG A 147 26.81 -1.58 14.94
C ARG A 147 28.28 -1.24 15.09
N PRO A 148 29.16 -2.26 15.18
CA PRO A 148 30.59 -2.02 15.16
C PRO A 148 30.98 -1.35 13.84
N SER A 149 31.92 -0.42 13.93
CA SER A 149 32.47 0.22 12.75
C SER A 149 33.31 -0.79 11.95
N PRO A 150 33.31 -0.73 10.61
CA PRO A 150 34.20 -1.53 9.77
C PRO A 150 35.69 -1.18 9.96
N SER A 151 35.99 -0.02 10.54
CA SER A 151 37.34 0.38 10.95
C SER A 151 37.46 0.47 12.48
N PRO A 152 38.52 -0.09 13.10
CA PRO A 152 38.79 0.05 14.53
C PRO A 152 38.93 1.51 15.00
N SER A 153 39.21 2.44 14.09
CA SER A 153 39.40 3.86 14.39
C SER A 153 38.13 4.72 14.25
N ALA A 154 37.03 4.15 13.75
CA ALA A 154 35.78 4.88 13.59
C ALA A 154 34.74 4.47 14.66
N PRO A 155 33.91 5.41 15.13
CA PRO A 155 32.92 5.13 16.17
C PRO A 155 31.84 4.18 15.65
N SER A 156 31.29 3.35 16.54
CA SER A 156 30.11 2.53 16.25
C SER A 156 28.96 3.41 15.72
N SER A 157 28.33 2.99 14.63
CA SER A 157 27.17 3.69 14.08
C SER A 157 25.89 3.26 14.79
N LEU A 158 25.04 4.21 15.17
CA LEU A 158 23.67 3.96 15.59
C LEU A 158 22.75 4.23 14.40
N LYS A 159 21.81 3.31 14.15
CA LYS A 159 20.65 3.59 13.30
C LYS A 159 19.48 2.75 13.80
N VAL A 160 18.38 3.42 14.13
CA VAL A 160 17.16 2.80 14.64
C VAL A 160 15.95 3.37 13.91
N VAL A 161 14.86 2.62 13.98
CA VAL A 161 13.55 3.02 13.46
C VAL A 161 12.61 3.23 14.63
N LEU A 162 11.99 4.40 14.71
CA LEU A 162 10.93 4.71 15.67
C LEU A 162 9.61 4.83 14.91
N LYS A 163 8.55 4.20 15.40
CA LYS A 163 7.22 4.26 14.79
C LYS A 163 6.10 4.07 15.82
N PRO A 164 4.88 4.54 15.54
CA PRO A 164 3.68 4.14 16.27
C PRO A 164 3.47 2.62 16.26
N LEU A 165 2.70 2.10 17.23
CA LEU A 165 2.33 0.69 17.27
C LEU A 165 1.41 0.27 16.10
N SER A 166 0.50 1.17 15.73
CA SER A 166 -0.45 0.99 14.63
C SER A 166 -0.09 1.98 13.53
N SER A 167 0.77 1.57 12.59
CA SER A 167 1.07 2.33 11.39
C SER A 167 1.01 1.47 10.13
N ALA A 168 0.63 2.08 9.01
CA ALA A 168 0.58 1.48 7.68
C ALA A 168 1.20 2.47 6.67
N GLY A 169 1.73 1.97 5.54
CA GLY A 169 2.21 2.82 4.44
C GLY A 169 3.38 3.75 4.80
N SER A 170 4.23 3.37 5.76
CA SER A 170 5.33 4.20 6.30
C SER A 170 4.91 5.43 7.12
N ASP A 171 3.64 5.55 7.50
CA ASP A 171 3.18 6.65 8.36
C ASP A 171 3.90 6.68 9.72
N GLY A 172 4.36 7.86 10.11
CA GLY A 172 5.04 8.12 11.39
C GLY A 172 6.36 7.37 11.59
N VAL A 173 6.94 6.77 10.54
CA VAL A 173 8.21 6.05 10.62
C VAL A 173 9.37 7.04 10.55
N VAL A 174 10.18 7.09 11.61
CA VAL A 174 11.31 8.01 11.74
C VAL A 174 12.59 7.21 11.91
N PHE A 175 13.65 7.59 11.19
CA PHE A 175 14.98 7.06 11.39
C PHE A 175 15.76 7.99 12.32
N ALA A 176 16.46 7.42 13.29
CA ALA A 176 17.36 8.15 14.15
C ALA A 176 18.74 7.51 14.13
N SER A 177 19.76 8.35 13.97
CA SER A 177 21.18 7.99 13.98
C SER A 177 21.91 8.49 15.22
N SER A 178 21.21 9.22 16.08
CA SER A 178 21.70 9.74 17.36
C SER A 178 20.64 9.57 18.46
N LYS A 179 21.06 9.73 19.71
CA LYS A 179 20.16 9.69 20.87
C LYS A 179 19.21 10.89 20.84
N GLU A 180 19.71 12.03 20.36
CA GLU A 180 19.00 13.30 20.25
C GLU A 180 17.88 13.18 19.21
N GLU A 181 18.19 12.69 18.00
CA GLU A 181 17.19 12.41 16.96
C GLU A 181 16.13 11.40 17.44
N ALA A 182 16.56 10.36 18.16
CA ALA A 182 15.64 9.37 18.72
C ALA A 182 14.70 10.00 19.76
N ARG A 183 15.18 10.98 20.54
CA ARG A 183 14.38 11.69 21.54
C ARG A 183 13.30 12.54 20.91
N GLU A 184 13.69 13.36 19.94
CA GLU A 184 12.76 14.21 19.20
C GLU A 184 11.68 13.37 18.51
N ALA A 185 12.08 12.27 17.87
CA ALA A 185 11.15 11.34 17.25
C ALA A 185 10.19 10.69 18.27
N PHE A 186 10.71 10.25 19.41
CA PHE A 186 9.94 9.60 20.47
C PHE A 186 8.86 10.54 21.05
N GLU A 187 9.27 11.76 21.42
CA GLU A 187 8.36 12.77 21.98
C GLU A 187 7.29 13.18 20.95
N ARG A 188 7.69 13.37 19.68
CA ARG A 188 6.75 13.66 18.59
C ARG A 188 5.74 12.54 18.38
N ILE A 189 6.17 11.29 18.36
CA ILE A 189 5.27 10.15 18.12
C ILE A 189 4.24 10.04 19.26
N LEU A 190 4.67 10.12 20.52
CA LEU A 190 3.76 10.04 21.68
C LEU A 190 2.75 11.20 21.75
N ALA A 191 3.14 12.39 21.30
CA ALA A 191 2.24 13.53 21.24
C ALA A 191 1.20 13.43 20.10
N SER A 192 1.41 12.55 19.11
CA SER A 192 0.61 12.48 17.88
C SER A 192 -0.53 11.45 17.97
N THR A 193 -1.53 11.62 17.10
CA THR A 193 -2.51 10.58 16.77
C THR A 193 -2.05 9.80 15.54
N ASN A 194 -2.29 8.49 15.48
CA ASN A 194 -1.95 7.67 14.31
C ASN A 194 -2.93 7.88 13.13
N VAL A 195 -2.64 7.28 11.97
CA VAL A 195 -3.52 7.28 10.78
C VAL A 195 -4.95 6.77 11.02
N PHE A 196 -5.20 6.05 12.11
CA PHE A 196 -6.52 5.57 12.49
C PHE A 196 -7.27 6.53 13.43
N GLY A 197 -6.68 7.69 13.76
CA GLY A 197 -7.24 8.70 14.65
C GLY A 197 -7.07 8.38 16.14
N GLU A 198 -6.29 7.37 16.49
CA GLU A 198 -6.07 6.96 17.88
C GLU A 198 -4.83 7.63 18.45
N ARG A 199 -4.87 8.03 19.73
CA ARG A 199 -3.70 8.58 20.41
C ARG A 199 -2.64 7.49 20.61
N ASN A 200 -1.39 7.81 20.30
CA ASN A 200 -0.28 6.90 20.55
C ASN A 200 -0.05 6.75 22.06
N THR A 201 -0.02 5.50 22.54
CA THR A 201 0.21 5.16 23.95
C THR A 201 1.62 4.67 24.23
N ALA A 202 2.35 4.26 23.19
CA ALA A 202 3.74 3.81 23.25
C ALA A 202 4.41 4.01 21.88
N VAL A 203 5.74 3.99 21.88
CA VAL A 203 6.59 3.98 20.69
C VAL A 203 7.22 2.62 20.54
N LEU A 204 7.24 2.11 19.31
CA LEU A 204 8.05 0.95 18.94
C LEU A 204 9.38 1.44 18.36
N ILE A 205 10.47 1.10 19.03
CA ILE A 205 11.84 1.32 18.56
C ILE A 205 12.40 -0.02 18.10
N GLN A 206 12.96 -0.08 16.89
CA GLN A 206 13.58 -1.28 16.33
C GLN A 206 14.99 -0.98 15.82
N GLU A 207 15.87 -1.97 15.84
CA GLU A 207 17.14 -1.87 15.12
C GLU A 207 16.88 -1.62 13.63
N TYR A 208 17.76 -0.87 12.98
CA TYR A 208 17.65 -0.66 11.55
C TYR A 208 18.12 -1.89 10.77
N LEU A 209 17.21 -2.56 10.07
CA LEU A 209 17.54 -3.65 9.16
C LEU A 209 18.14 -3.08 7.88
N GLN A 210 19.45 -3.26 7.67
CA GLN A 210 20.17 -2.75 6.49
C GLN A 210 20.32 -3.87 5.48
N GLY A 211 19.64 -3.73 4.35
CA GLY A 211 19.61 -4.78 3.34
C GLY A 211 18.71 -4.42 2.17
N THR A 212 18.45 -5.44 1.35
CA THR A 212 17.48 -5.34 0.25
C THR A 212 16.12 -5.86 0.73
N GLU A 213 15.07 -5.09 0.51
CA GLU A 213 13.73 -5.46 0.96
C GLU A 213 12.96 -6.24 -0.11
N PHE A 214 12.42 -7.38 0.29
CA PHE A 214 11.63 -8.28 -0.52
C PHE A 214 10.22 -8.44 0.03
N VAL A 215 9.29 -8.79 -0.85
CA VAL A 215 7.98 -9.31 -0.48
C VAL A 215 7.92 -10.78 -0.84
N VAL A 216 7.50 -11.62 0.10
CA VAL A 216 7.24 -13.04 -0.10
C VAL A 216 5.74 -13.27 0.06
N ASP A 217 5.02 -13.34 -1.06
CA ASP A 217 3.59 -13.66 -1.04
C ASP A 217 3.43 -15.17 -0.97
N SER A 218 2.59 -15.64 -0.04
CA SER A 218 2.34 -17.06 0.18
C SER A 218 0.85 -17.36 0.29
N ILE A 219 0.47 -18.57 -0.09
CA ILE A 219 -0.85 -19.14 0.20
C ILE A 219 -0.68 -20.32 1.16
N SER A 220 -1.59 -20.44 2.11
CA SER A 220 -1.55 -21.50 3.14
C SER A 220 -2.84 -22.30 3.14
N HIS A 221 -2.73 -23.60 3.33
CA HIS A 221 -3.87 -24.47 3.59
C HIS A 221 -3.50 -25.53 4.63
N GLU A 222 -4.25 -25.59 5.72
CA GLU A 222 -3.99 -26.47 6.87
C GLU A 222 -2.53 -26.46 7.38
N GLY A 223 -1.86 -25.31 7.27
CA GLY A 223 -0.46 -25.11 7.69
C GLY A 223 0.60 -25.46 6.65
N GLU A 224 0.20 -25.97 5.49
CA GLU A 224 1.12 -26.09 4.37
C GLU A 224 1.19 -24.77 3.63
N HIS A 225 2.40 -24.23 3.51
CA HIS A 225 2.68 -22.96 2.85
C HIS A 225 3.25 -23.19 1.44
N ARG A 226 2.89 -22.31 0.50
CA ARG A 226 3.44 -22.23 -0.86
C ARG A 226 3.73 -20.77 -1.19
N VAL A 227 4.96 -20.46 -1.62
CA VAL A 227 5.29 -19.12 -2.13
C VAL A 227 4.68 -18.96 -3.52
N THR A 228 3.85 -17.94 -3.71
CA THR A 228 3.21 -17.66 -4.99
C THR A 228 3.96 -16.62 -5.82
N ALA A 229 4.65 -15.68 -5.16
CA ALA A 229 5.48 -14.68 -5.81
C ALA A 229 6.54 -14.16 -4.82
N ILE A 230 7.71 -13.79 -5.34
CA ILE A 230 8.70 -13.00 -4.62
C ILE A 230 8.85 -11.69 -5.38
N TRP A 231 8.90 -10.58 -4.67
CA TRP A 231 9.09 -9.27 -5.25
C TRP A 231 10.23 -8.53 -4.56
N ARG A 232 10.84 -7.58 -5.27
CA ARG A 232 11.88 -6.69 -4.73
C ARG A 232 11.37 -5.26 -4.75
N TYR A 233 11.41 -4.60 -3.60
CA TYR A 233 11.12 -3.18 -3.51
C TYR A 233 12.24 -2.34 -4.10
N ASP A 234 11.83 -1.23 -4.70
CA ASP A 234 12.69 -0.12 -5.06
C ASP A 234 12.29 1.09 -4.22
N LYS A 235 13.07 1.35 -3.18
CA LYS A 235 12.87 2.50 -2.28
C LYS A 235 14.10 3.40 -2.39
N ARG A 236 13.88 4.67 -2.69
CA ARG A 236 14.96 5.67 -2.88
C ARG A 236 14.66 6.93 -2.06
N PRO A 237 15.68 7.70 -1.65
CA PRO A 237 15.45 9.00 -1.05
C PRO A 237 14.93 10.00 -2.09
N LEU A 238 13.88 10.74 -1.76
CA LEU A 238 13.32 11.79 -2.62
C LEU A 238 12.59 12.83 -1.76
N ASN A 239 12.64 14.11 -2.17
CA ASN A 239 11.90 15.22 -1.52
C ASN A 239 12.10 15.30 0.01
N GLY A 240 13.27 14.93 0.51
CA GLY A 240 13.60 14.93 1.95
C GLY A 240 13.15 13.68 2.72
N ALA A 241 12.42 12.76 2.10
CA ALA A 241 12.11 11.46 2.67
C ALA A 241 13.19 10.43 2.32
N ALA A 242 13.46 9.50 3.26
CA ALA A 242 14.53 8.51 3.10
C ALA A 242 14.14 7.31 2.22
N PHE A 243 12.85 6.94 2.18
CA PHE A 243 12.35 5.75 1.50
C PHE A 243 11.02 6.03 0.79
N VAL A 244 11.11 6.69 -0.37
CA VAL A 244 9.98 6.82 -1.30
C VAL A 244 9.91 5.56 -2.15
N TYR A 245 8.70 5.01 -2.31
CA TYR A 245 8.45 3.87 -3.18
C TYR A 245 8.55 4.32 -4.63
N TYR A 246 9.54 3.80 -5.36
CA TYR A 246 9.66 3.94 -6.81
C TYR A 246 8.93 2.79 -7.50
N GLY A 247 8.82 1.64 -6.84
CA GLY A 247 8.04 0.53 -7.36
C GLY A 247 8.41 -0.79 -6.73
N LEU A 248 7.89 -1.84 -7.35
CA LEU A 248 8.08 -3.22 -6.95
C LEU A 248 8.26 -4.06 -8.21
N ARG A 249 9.36 -4.81 -8.28
CA ARG A 249 9.67 -5.70 -9.41
C ARG A 249 9.47 -7.14 -8.99
N LEU A 250 8.88 -7.95 -9.87
CA LEU A 250 8.83 -9.39 -9.66
C LEU A 250 10.26 -9.94 -9.68
N TRP A 251 10.58 -10.77 -8.69
CA TRP A 251 11.94 -11.23 -8.44
C TRP A 251 12.11 -12.69 -8.89
N GLU A 252 13.24 -12.93 -9.56
CA GLU A 252 13.78 -14.26 -9.82
C GLU A 252 15.27 -14.21 -9.49
N GLY A 253 15.69 -15.01 -8.50
CA GLY A 253 17.09 -15.14 -8.15
C GLY A 253 17.90 -15.76 -9.29
N LYS A 254 19.18 -15.39 -9.37
CA LYS A 254 20.15 -16.04 -10.27
C LYS A 254 20.70 -17.32 -9.64
N ASP A 255 21.45 -18.09 -10.43
CA ASP A 255 22.41 -19.11 -9.97
C ASP A 255 21.91 -20.01 -8.84
N GLY A 256 21.01 -20.96 -9.16
CA GLY A 256 20.51 -21.96 -8.20
C GLY A 256 19.44 -21.46 -7.23
N ARG A 257 19.14 -20.16 -7.20
CA ARG A 257 18.02 -19.56 -6.43
C ARG A 257 18.09 -19.80 -4.92
N GLU A 258 19.28 -19.91 -4.35
CA GLU A 258 19.47 -20.14 -2.91
C GLU A 258 18.87 -19.03 -2.04
N MET A 259 18.95 -17.78 -2.48
CA MET A 259 18.33 -16.65 -1.79
C MET A 259 16.79 -16.77 -1.78
N ASP A 260 16.19 -17.12 -2.91
CA ASP A 260 14.74 -17.31 -3.03
C ASP A 260 14.28 -18.42 -2.06
N TRP A 261 15.02 -19.52 -2.00
CA TRP A 261 14.76 -20.61 -1.06
C TRP A 261 14.95 -20.19 0.41
N ALA A 262 15.96 -19.39 0.72
CA ALA A 262 16.17 -18.87 2.07
C ALA A 262 15.03 -17.93 2.50
N LEU A 263 14.58 -17.04 1.61
CA LEU A 263 13.41 -16.19 1.80
C LEU A 263 12.14 -17.02 2.05
N ALA A 264 11.90 -18.04 1.22
CA ALA A 264 10.74 -18.91 1.34
C ALA A 264 10.72 -19.69 2.65
N ARG A 265 11.83 -20.36 3.00
CA ARG A 265 11.95 -21.13 4.25
C ARG A 265 11.73 -20.25 5.47
N TYR A 266 12.35 -19.06 5.48
CA TYR A 266 12.19 -18.11 6.57
C TYR A 266 10.75 -17.59 6.67
N ALA A 267 10.15 -17.19 5.54
CA ALA A 267 8.76 -16.75 5.51
C ALA A 267 7.81 -17.82 6.04
N HIS A 268 7.95 -19.08 5.61
CA HIS A 268 7.14 -20.20 6.10
C HIS A 268 7.29 -20.41 7.60
N ALA A 269 8.52 -20.40 8.12
CA ALA A 269 8.75 -20.49 9.56
C ALA A 269 8.12 -19.31 10.34
N CYS A 270 8.12 -18.11 9.78
CA CYS A 270 7.41 -16.97 10.36
C CYS A 270 5.88 -17.17 10.35
N LEU A 271 5.32 -17.73 9.27
CA LEU A 271 3.89 -18.02 9.18
C LEU A 271 3.46 -19.05 10.23
N ASP A 272 4.26 -20.11 10.43
CA ASP A 272 4.06 -21.10 11.48
C ASP A 272 4.11 -20.46 12.88
N ALA A 273 5.14 -19.64 13.15
CA ALA A 273 5.30 -18.93 14.42
C ALA A 273 4.12 -17.99 14.74
N LEU A 274 3.47 -17.46 13.71
CA LEU A 274 2.31 -16.59 13.81
C LEU A 274 0.98 -17.34 13.69
N GLY A 275 1.02 -18.67 13.63
CA GLY A 275 -0.16 -19.53 13.57
C GLY A 275 -1.02 -19.31 12.34
N VAL A 276 -0.41 -18.93 11.22
CA VAL A 276 -1.08 -18.93 9.93
C VAL A 276 -1.23 -20.37 9.48
N ARG A 277 -2.46 -20.79 9.22
CA ARG A 277 -2.81 -22.13 8.75
C ARG A 277 -3.48 -22.07 7.39
N ASN A 278 -4.31 -21.05 7.17
CA ASN A 278 -5.17 -20.94 6.02
C ASN A 278 -5.18 -19.52 5.46
N GLY A 279 -5.20 -19.42 4.14
CA GLY A 279 -5.38 -18.18 3.40
C GLY A 279 -4.09 -17.47 2.99
N PHE A 280 -4.23 -16.20 2.64
CA PHE A 280 -3.16 -15.38 2.08
C PHE A 280 -2.15 -14.93 3.13
N SER A 281 -0.94 -14.69 2.68
CA SER A 281 0.07 -13.97 3.44
C SER A 281 0.91 -13.10 2.53
N HIS A 282 1.20 -11.90 3.01
CA HIS A 282 2.05 -10.91 2.37
C HIS A 282 3.13 -10.55 3.38
N ALA A 283 4.35 -11.09 3.20
CA ALA A 283 5.45 -10.92 4.14
C ALA A 283 6.53 -9.99 3.55
N GLU A 284 6.78 -8.88 4.23
CA GLU A 284 7.91 -7.98 3.93
C GLU A 284 9.13 -8.48 4.71
N VAL A 285 10.22 -8.79 4.00
CA VAL A 285 11.43 -9.40 4.54
C VAL A 285 12.65 -8.63 4.06
N MET A 286 13.49 -8.20 4.99
CA MET A 286 14.79 -7.61 4.68
C MET A 286 15.82 -8.72 4.50
N TRP A 287 16.51 -8.75 3.36
CA TRP A 287 17.71 -9.55 3.16
C TRP A 287 18.93 -8.78 3.67
N LEU A 288 19.41 -9.18 4.85
CA LEU A 288 20.55 -8.56 5.51
C LEU A 288 21.84 -9.13 4.92
N GLU A 289 22.63 -8.29 4.25
CA GLU A 289 23.93 -8.70 3.74
C GLU A 289 24.97 -8.70 4.88
N GLY A 290 25.72 -9.80 5.04
CA GLY A 290 26.90 -9.83 5.91
C GLY A 290 26.69 -9.97 7.43
N GLU A 291 25.53 -10.41 7.93
CA GLU A 291 25.37 -10.79 9.34
C GLU A 291 25.92 -12.21 9.63
N ALA A 292 26.48 -12.42 10.84
CA ALA A 292 27.03 -13.66 11.43
C ALA A 292 27.43 -14.82 10.48
N GLY A 293 28.73 -14.89 10.13
CA GLY A 293 29.31 -16.00 9.35
C GLY A 293 29.60 -15.66 7.89
N GLY A 294 29.30 -14.44 7.45
CA GLY A 294 29.62 -13.93 6.11
C GLY A 294 28.56 -14.22 5.04
N ALA A 295 27.55 -15.02 5.34
CA ALA A 295 26.39 -15.23 4.47
C ALA A 295 25.24 -14.31 4.90
N GLY A 296 24.63 -13.59 3.95
CA GLY A 296 23.44 -12.79 4.24
C GLY A 296 22.23 -13.65 4.67
N GLY A 297 21.23 -13.02 5.28
CA GLY A 297 20.07 -13.74 5.78
C GLY A 297 18.79 -12.91 5.89
N PRO A 298 17.62 -13.55 5.85
CA PRO A 298 16.33 -12.87 5.91
C PRO A 298 15.96 -12.46 7.34
N CYS A 299 15.33 -11.29 7.49
CA CYS A 299 14.71 -10.82 8.72
C CYS A 299 13.37 -10.16 8.41
N LEU A 300 12.31 -10.57 9.10
CA LEU A 300 10.95 -10.10 8.90
C LEU A 300 10.85 -8.62 9.28
N VAL A 301 10.22 -7.83 8.40
CA VAL A 301 9.79 -6.47 8.68
C VAL A 301 8.34 -6.51 9.18
N GLU A 302 7.46 -7.18 8.43
CA GLU A 302 6.04 -7.35 8.75
C GLU A 302 5.45 -8.53 7.96
N VAL A 303 4.36 -9.12 8.45
CA VAL A 303 3.49 -9.98 7.65
C VAL A 303 2.01 -9.65 7.85
N GLY A 304 1.31 -9.45 6.74
CA GLY A 304 -0.15 -9.36 6.72
C GLY A 304 -0.78 -10.69 6.32
N ALA A 305 -1.74 -11.19 7.11
CA ALA A 305 -2.59 -12.31 6.72
C ALA A 305 -3.70 -11.87 5.75
N ARG A 306 -3.28 -11.35 4.58
CA ARG A 306 -4.10 -10.76 3.53
C ARG A 306 -3.39 -10.93 2.17
N PRO A 307 -4.09 -10.69 1.04
CA PRO A 307 -3.42 -10.66 -0.26
C PRO A 307 -2.36 -9.55 -0.34
N HIS A 308 -1.53 -9.67 -1.37
CA HIS A 308 -0.68 -8.58 -1.83
C HIS A 308 -1.47 -7.27 -1.99
N GLY A 309 -0.80 -6.13 -1.72
CA GLY A 309 -1.38 -4.79 -1.80
C GLY A 309 -1.58 -4.26 -3.24
N GLY A 310 -1.54 -2.93 -3.38
CA GLY A 310 -1.56 -2.25 -4.68
C GLY A 310 -2.85 -2.46 -5.46
N GLU A 311 -4.02 -2.42 -4.82
CA GLU A 311 -5.32 -2.55 -5.49
C GLU A 311 -5.53 -3.81 -6.36
N GLY A 312 -4.69 -4.84 -6.19
CA GLY A 312 -4.74 -6.07 -6.99
C GLY A 312 -3.89 -6.05 -8.26
N THR A 313 -2.98 -5.07 -8.43
CA THR A 313 -2.01 -5.02 -9.54
C THR A 313 -1.22 -6.31 -9.71
N PHE A 314 -0.92 -7.00 -8.60
CA PHE A 314 -0.25 -8.30 -8.61
C PHE A 314 -0.97 -9.36 -9.46
N VAL A 315 -2.30 -9.30 -9.60
CA VAL A 315 -3.12 -10.34 -10.25
C VAL A 315 -2.75 -10.49 -11.71
N SER A 316 -2.69 -9.39 -12.47
CA SER A 316 -2.34 -9.40 -13.89
C SER A 316 -0.85 -9.67 -14.08
N LEU A 317 0.01 -9.01 -13.29
CA LEU A 317 1.45 -9.14 -13.36
C LEU A 317 1.92 -10.58 -13.16
N THR A 318 1.44 -11.25 -12.11
CA THR A 318 1.84 -12.65 -11.81
C THR A 318 1.14 -13.66 -12.71
N ALA A 319 -0.08 -13.38 -13.20
CA ALA A 319 -0.70 -14.23 -14.21
C ALA A 319 0.11 -14.26 -15.52
N GLU A 320 0.62 -13.11 -15.98
CA GLU A 320 1.47 -13.04 -17.18
C GLU A 320 2.86 -13.65 -16.92
N ALA A 321 3.50 -13.30 -15.80
CA ALA A 321 4.87 -13.69 -15.52
C ALA A 321 5.04 -15.13 -15.00
N ILE A 322 4.10 -15.64 -14.21
CA ILE A 322 4.21 -16.95 -13.53
C ILE A 322 3.19 -17.94 -14.12
N GLY A 323 1.99 -17.46 -14.46
CA GLY A 323 0.87 -18.27 -14.96
C GLY A 323 -0.20 -18.56 -13.92
N TYR A 324 0.02 -18.15 -12.66
CA TYR A 324 -0.96 -18.17 -11.59
C TYR A 324 -0.68 -17.01 -10.64
N ASN A 325 -1.64 -16.71 -9.77
CA ASN A 325 -1.49 -15.69 -8.75
C ASN A 325 -2.09 -16.17 -7.42
N GLN A 326 -1.80 -15.45 -6.34
CA GLN A 326 -2.25 -15.80 -5.00
C GLN A 326 -3.77 -16.01 -4.93
N LEU A 327 -4.54 -15.13 -5.59
CA LEU A 327 -6.01 -15.19 -5.63
C LEU A 327 -6.52 -16.39 -6.42
N SER A 328 -5.93 -16.71 -7.59
CA SER A 328 -6.34 -17.88 -8.39
C SER A 328 -6.11 -19.16 -7.62
N VAL A 329 -4.97 -19.30 -6.93
CA VAL A 329 -4.69 -20.47 -6.09
C VAL A 329 -5.69 -20.59 -4.94
N ALA A 330 -6.04 -19.49 -4.26
CA ALA A 330 -7.07 -19.53 -3.23
C ALA A 330 -8.43 -19.98 -3.77
N LEU A 331 -8.82 -19.51 -4.96
CA LEU A 331 -10.06 -19.96 -5.61
C LEU A 331 -10.04 -21.45 -5.95
N ASP A 332 -8.88 -21.98 -6.35
CA ASP A 332 -8.73 -23.42 -6.60
C ASP A 332 -8.85 -24.22 -5.30
N LEU A 333 -8.20 -23.79 -4.21
CA LEU A 333 -8.27 -24.43 -2.89
C LEU A 333 -9.69 -24.44 -2.29
N ILE A 334 -10.50 -23.42 -2.60
CA ILE A 334 -11.91 -23.37 -2.20
C ILE A 334 -12.71 -24.48 -2.87
N ARG A 335 -12.36 -24.83 -4.11
CA ARG A 335 -13.06 -25.83 -4.91
C ARG A 335 -12.53 -27.23 -4.65
N ASP A 336 -11.21 -27.35 -4.52
CA ASP A 336 -10.49 -28.59 -4.27
C ASP A 336 -9.25 -28.30 -3.38
N PRO A 337 -9.32 -28.64 -2.09
CA PRO A 337 -8.19 -28.55 -1.17
C PRO A 337 -6.91 -29.27 -1.65
N GLN A 338 -7.04 -30.33 -2.46
CA GLN A 338 -5.89 -31.08 -2.98
C GLN A 338 -5.13 -30.31 -4.06
N ALA A 339 -5.70 -29.22 -4.60
CA ALA A 339 -5.04 -28.37 -5.59
C ALA A 339 -3.72 -27.79 -5.06
N LEU A 340 -3.53 -27.67 -3.73
CA LEU A 340 -2.26 -27.21 -3.13
C LEU A 340 -1.07 -28.07 -3.55
N ALA A 341 -1.28 -29.38 -3.73
CA ALA A 341 -0.22 -30.31 -4.13
C ALA A 341 0.32 -30.01 -5.54
N GLY A 342 -0.49 -29.39 -6.40
CA GLY A 342 -0.08 -28.93 -7.73
C GLY A 342 0.66 -27.59 -7.72
N ILE A 343 0.71 -26.89 -6.58
CA ILE A 343 1.40 -25.60 -6.45
C ILE A 343 2.84 -25.86 -5.98
N PRO A 344 3.86 -25.41 -6.73
CA PRO A 344 5.26 -25.51 -6.31
C PRO A 344 5.55 -24.78 -4.99
N LEU A 345 6.55 -25.24 -4.24
CA LEU A 345 7.03 -24.58 -3.01
C LEU A 345 7.57 -23.16 -3.29
N LEU A 346 8.26 -23.01 -4.43
CA LEU A 346 8.73 -21.74 -4.97
C LEU A 346 8.10 -21.51 -6.35
N PRO A 347 7.81 -20.26 -6.73
CA PRO A 347 7.35 -19.95 -8.07
C PRO A 347 8.32 -20.48 -9.13
N PRO A 348 7.82 -21.02 -10.27
CA PRO A 348 8.68 -21.41 -11.38
C PRO A 348 9.45 -20.21 -11.95
N PRO A 349 10.49 -20.44 -12.78
CA PRO A 349 11.14 -19.39 -13.55
C PRO A 349 10.13 -18.51 -14.29
N LEU A 350 10.41 -17.21 -14.35
CA LEU A 350 9.47 -16.25 -14.91
C LEU A 350 9.40 -16.40 -16.44
N LYS A 351 8.17 -16.40 -16.97
CA LYS A 351 7.87 -16.39 -18.40
C LYS A 351 7.93 -15.00 -19.02
N ALA A 352 7.79 -13.98 -18.17
CA ALA A 352 7.92 -12.58 -18.49
C ALA A 352 8.40 -11.83 -17.24
N HIS A 353 9.02 -10.67 -17.44
CA HIS A 353 9.38 -9.77 -16.36
C HIS A 353 8.23 -8.80 -16.13
N ALA A 354 8.00 -8.44 -14.87
CA ALA A 354 6.84 -7.69 -14.43
C ALA A 354 7.24 -6.71 -13.33
N ALA A 355 6.67 -5.51 -13.35
CA ALA A 355 6.85 -4.51 -12.31
C ALA A 355 5.61 -3.61 -12.17
N GLU A 356 5.34 -3.21 -10.94
CA GLU A 356 4.54 -2.03 -10.65
C GLU A 356 5.50 -0.87 -10.40
N VAL A 357 5.34 0.21 -11.16
CA VAL A 357 6.07 1.47 -10.99
C VAL A 357 5.19 2.41 -10.19
N CYS A 358 5.63 2.82 -9.02
CA CYS A 358 4.99 3.92 -8.29
C CYS A 358 5.41 5.24 -8.92
N LEU A 359 4.45 6.06 -9.34
CA LEU A 359 4.78 7.35 -9.95
C LEU A 359 5.33 8.29 -8.88
N VAL A 360 6.32 9.12 -9.25
CA VAL A 360 6.96 10.04 -8.31
C VAL A 360 6.84 11.48 -8.83
N SER A 361 6.32 12.37 -7.99
CA SER A 361 6.30 13.80 -8.27
C SER A 361 7.40 14.53 -7.50
N ARG A 362 8.17 15.35 -8.21
CA ARG A 362 9.21 16.25 -7.64
C ARG A 362 8.71 17.67 -7.45
N LYS A 363 7.47 17.95 -7.89
CA LYS A 363 6.85 19.27 -7.91
C LYS A 363 5.53 19.23 -7.14
N SER A 364 5.06 20.41 -6.79
CA SER A 364 3.74 20.61 -6.21
C SER A 364 3.02 21.72 -6.95
N GLY A 365 1.71 21.60 -7.10
CA GLY A 365 0.90 22.60 -7.80
C GLY A 365 -0.33 21.98 -8.43
N ARG A 366 -1.13 22.82 -9.10
CA ARG A 366 -2.34 22.34 -9.77
C ARG A 366 -1.95 21.55 -11.03
N LEU A 367 -2.37 20.29 -11.12
CA LEU A 367 -2.05 19.42 -12.25
C LEU A 367 -2.75 19.93 -13.51
N LEU A 368 -1.98 20.34 -14.52
CA LEU A 368 -2.51 20.79 -15.81
C LEU A 368 -2.58 19.65 -16.81
N ARG A 369 -1.59 18.74 -16.79
CA ARG A 369 -1.48 17.61 -17.72
C ARG A 369 -0.52 16.55 -17.20
N HIS A 370 -0.73 15.30 -17.61
CA HIS A 370 0.24 14.22 -17.48
C HIS A 370 0.48 13.55 -18.83
N PHE A 371 1.69 13.00 -19.04
CA PHE A 371 2.11 12.49 -20.35
C PHE A 371 2.00 10.95 -20.50
N LEU A 372 1.72 10.23 -19.42
CA LEU A 372 1.71 8.76 -19.44
C LEU A 372 0.66 8.13 -20.36
N THR A 373 -0.55 8.72 -20.47
CA THR A 373 -1.59 8.18 -21.37
C THR A 373 -1.16 8.23 -22.83
N GLU A 374 -0.36 9.23 -23.20
CA GLU A 374 0.17 9.38 -24.56
C GLU A 374 1.23 8.32 -24.85
N HIS A 375 2.05 7.96 -23.85
CA HIS A 375 2.99 6.86 -23.98
C HIS A 375 2.30 5.50 -24.16
N VAL A 376 1.20 5.26 -23.44
CA VAL A 376 0.35 4.07 -23.62
C VAL A 376 -0.25 4.06 -25.03
N ALA A 377 -0.91 5.15 -25.44
CA ALA A 377 -1.59 5.23 -26.74
C ALA A 377 -0.60 5.15 -27.93
N GLY A 378 0.59 5.74 -27.77
CA GLY A 378 1.65 5.73 -28.78
C GLY A 378 2.53 4.48 -28.76
N ASN A 379 2.34 3.57 -27.80
CA ASN A 379 3.18 2.38 -27.59
C ASN A 379 4.68 2.69 -27.61
N THR A 380 5.08 3.80 -26.97
CA THR A 380 6.47 4.29 -26.99
C THR A 380 7.31 3.67 -25.87
N LEU A 381 6.66 3.05 -24.88
CA LEU A 381 7.24 2.25 -23.81
C LEU A 381 6.70 0.81 -23.96
N PRO A 382 7.40 -0.08 -24.68
CA PRO A 382 6.88 -1.41 -25.05
C PRO A 382 6.45 -2.31 -23.89
N SER A 383 7.01 -2.11 -22.70
CA SER A 383 6.60 -2.87 -21.50
C SER A 383 5.39 -2.28 -20.79
N LEU A 384 5.03 -1.02 -21.05
CA LEU A 384 3.93 -0.32 -20.37
C LEU A 384 2.56 -0.89 -20.81
N LYS A 385 1.84 -1.50 -19.87
CA LYS A 385 0.51 -2.10 -20.12
C LYS A 385 -0.63 -1.16 -19.76
N SER A 386 -0.54 -0.51 -18.60
CA SER A 386 -1.60 0.35 -18.09
C SER A 386 -1.03 1.34 -17.06
N VAL A 387 -1.81 2.39 -16.80
CA VAL A 387 -1.49 3.43 -15.83
C VAL A 387 -2.75 3.73 -15.04
N GLU A 388 -2.62 3.84 -13.73
CA GLU A 388 -3.68 4.22 -12.81
C GLU A 388 -3.23 5.47 -12.04
N LEU A 389 -4.05 6.51 -12.05
CA LEU A 389 -3.76 7.77 -11.36
C LEU A 389 -4.76 7.98 -10.23
N HIS A 390 -4.25 8.42 -9.09
CA HIS A 390 -5.05 8.86 -7.94
C HIS A 390 -5.33 10.37 -7.97
N VAL A 391 -4.80 11.08 -8.98
CA VAL A 391 -4.97 12.52 -9.20
C VAL A 391 -5.47 12.80 -10.61
N ALA A 392 -6.39 13.74 -10.76
CA ALA A 392 -6.93 14.22 -12.02
C ALA A 392 -6.40 15.61 -12.40
N VAL A 393 -6.51 15.97 -13.69
CA VAL A 393 -6.24 17.35 -14.13
C VAL A 393 -7.16 18.31 -13.39
N GLY A 394 -6.57 19.34 -12.77
CA GLY A 394 -7.24 20.28 -11.88
C GLY A 394 -6.98 20.03 -10.39
N ASP A 395 -6.58 18.82 -10.00
CA ASP A 395 -6.26 18.49 -8.61
C ASP A 395 -4.91 19.06 -8.19
N TYR A 396 -4.70 19.19 -6.88
CA TYR A 396 -3.42 19.58 -6.31
C TYR A 396 -2.47 18.38 -6.24
N LEU A 397 -1.41 18.43 -7.03
CA LEU A 397 -0.32 17.45 -6.99
C LEU A 397 0.62 17.78 -5.84
N LYS A 398 0.90 16.80 -4.97
CA LYS A 398 1.89 16.93 -3.90
C LYS A 398 3.26 16.43 -4.36
N LYS A 399 4.31 16.90 -3.69
CA LYS A 399 5.62 16.25 -3.77
C LYS A 399 5.52 14.87 -3.11
N THR A 400 6.02 13.84 -3.79
CA THR A 400 5.97 12.48 -3.26
C THR A 400 7.02 12.29 -2.18
N VAL A 401 6.59 11.94 -0.98
CA VAL A 401 7.42 11.67 0.21
C VAL A 401 7.14 10.29 0.81
N ASP A 402 6.05 9.65 0.39
CA ASP A 402 5.58 8.34 0.84
C ASP A 402 4.64 7.72 -0.21
N MET A 403 4.01 6.58 0.12
CA MET A 403 3.06 5.91 -0.77
C MET A 403 1.75 6.70 -0.95
N LEU A 404 1.30 7.46 0.06
CA LEU A 404 0.03 8.20 0.04
C LEU A 404 0.10 9.47 -0.81
N SER A 405 1.29 10.04 -0.94
CA SER A 405 1.61 11.18 -1.81
C SER A 405 2.07 10.76 -3.21
N SER A 406 2.02 9.46 -3.53
CA SER A 406 2.24 8.95 -4.88
C SER A 406 1.07 9.38 -5.78
N PRO A 407 1.30 9.93 -6.99
CA PRO A 407 0.23 10.32 -7.90
C PRO A 407 -0.51 9.13 -8.53
N GLY A 408 0.04 7.93 -8.45
CA GLY A 408 -0.49 6.75 -9.12
C GLY A 408 0.53 5.63 -9.30
N SER A 409 0.19 4.65 -10.13
CA SER A 409 1.11 3.59 -10.54
C SER A 409 1.00 3.24 -12.02
N ALA A 410 2.04 2.61 -12.56
CA ALA A 410 2.09 2.09 -13.91
C ALA A 410 2.48 0.61 -13.89
N ILE A 411 1.84 -0.18 -14.74
CA ILE A 411 1.99 -1.63 -14.80
C ILE A 411 2.83 -1.97 -16.02
N LEU A 412 3.99 -2.58 -15.78
CA LEU A 412 4.95 -2.95 -16.80
C LEU A 412 5.07 -4.47 -16.87
N ALA A 413 5.02 -5.03 -18.07
CA ALA A 413 5.40 -6.42 -18.31
C ALA A 413 5.98 -6.63 -19.71
N HIS A 414 7.05 -7.43 -19.80
CA HIS A 414 7.73 -7.72 -21.06
C HIS A 414 8.52 -9.04 -20.99
N GLY A 415 8.64 -9.75 -22.11
CA GLY A 415 9.42 -11.00 -22.20
C GLY A 415 10.94 -10.81 -22.10
N ASP A 416 11.43 -9.57 -22.23
CA ASP A 416 12.85 -9.20 -22.11
C ASP A 416 13.05 -8.26 -20.91
N ALA A 417 13.85 -8.70 -19.94
CA ALA A 417 14.20 -7.95 -18.73
C ALA A 417 14.81 -6.58 -19.03
N ARG A 418 15.59 -6.46 -20.11
CA ARG A 418 16.28 -5.21 -20.47
C ARG A 418 15.29 -4.14 -20.93
N VAL A 419 14.23 -4.56 -21.63
CA VAL A 419 13.15 -3.66 -22.05
C VAL A 419 12.35 -3.19 -20.84
N LEU A 420 11.99 -4.11 -19.93
CA LEU A 420 11.31 -3.76 -18.68
C LEU A 420 12.12 -2.73 -17.88
N GLU A 421 13.40 -3.00 -17.65
CA GLU A 421 14.24 -2.13 -16.82
C GLU A 421 14.47 -0.76 -17.46
N ARG A 422 14.70 -0.72 -18.79
CA ARG A 422 14.82 0.54 -19.53
C ARG A 422 13.56 1.39 -19.39
N ASP A 423 12.40 0.81 -19.63
CA ASP A 423 11.13 1.55 -19.58
C ASP A 423 10.80 1.98 -18.14
N TYR A 424 11.11 1.13 -17.14
CA TYR A 424 10.99 1.44 -15.71
C TYR A 424 11.80 2.69 -15.33
N GLU A 425 13.10 2.72 -15.64
CA GLU A 425 13.93 3.88 -15.33
C GLU A 425 13.53 5.10 -16.16
N CYS A 426 13.13 4.91 -17.42
CA CYS A 426 12.65 5.98 -18.28
C CYS A 426 11.45 6.71 -17.65
N ILE A 427 10.47 5.99 -17.10
CA ILE A 427 9.31 6.60 -16.41
C ILE A 427 9.75 7.47 -15.24
N HIS A 428 10.76 7.07 -14.46
CA HIS A 428 11.24 7.85 -13.30
C HIS A 428 12.13 9.04 -13.65
N GLU A 429 12.77 9.01 -14.81
CA GLU A 429 13.59 10.09 -15.37
C GLU A 429 12.74 11.16 -16.09
N MET A 430 11.58 10.79 -16.62
CA MET A 430 10.66 11.72 -17.30
C MET A 430 10.05 12.78 -16.36
N ASP A 431 9.83 13.98 -16.91
CA ASP A 431 8.99 15.00 -16.30
C ASP A 431 7.52 14.73 -16.64
N LEU A 432 6.91 13.79 -15.91
CA LEU A 432 5.59 13.24 -16.22
C LEU A 432 4.42 14.21 -16.01
N PHE A 433 4.62 15.27 -15.22
CA PHE A 433 3.55 16.14 -14.73
C PHE A 433 3.84 17.60 -15.05
N LEU A 434 2.93 18.22 -15.80
CA LEU A 434 2.89 19.67 -15.97
C LEU A 434 1.99 20.27 -14.88
N VAL A 435 2.55 21.15 -14.07
CA VAL A 435 1.84 21.82 -12.97
C VAL A 435 1.88 23.33 -13.13
N GLU A 436 0.83 23.99 -12.65
CA GLU A 436 0.81 25.45 -12.43
C GLU A 436 1.32 25.75 -11.01
N GLU A 437 2.40 26.51 -10.90
CA GLU A 437 2.96 26.94 -9.63
C GLU A 437 2.23 28.19 -9.14
N GLY A 438 1.45 28.08 -8.06
CA GLY A 438 0.75 29.21 -7.45
C GLY A 438 -0.60 28.82 -6.89
N GLY A 439 -0.67 28.71 -5.57
CA GLY A 439 -1.86 28.32 -4.81
C GLY A 439 -1.45 27.30 -3.75
N GLY A 440 -1.29 27.75 -2.51
CA GLY A 440 -1.24 26.83 -1.37
C GLY A 440 -2.52 25.99 -1.31
N GLU A 441 -2.52 24.93 -0.50
CA GLU A 441 -3.78 24.28 -0.10
C GLU A 441 -4.74 25.38 0.32
N GLY A 442 -5.82 25.59 -0.44
CA GLY A 442 -6.80 26.60 -0.10
C GLY A 442 -7.33 26.27 1.29
N GLU A 443 -7.02 27.10 2.27
CA GLU A 443 -7.78 27.16 3.50
C GLU A 443 -9.23 27.39 3.07
N GLU A 444 -10.11 26.41 3.32
CA GLU A 444 -11.55 26.68 3.35
C GLU A 444 -11.77 27.71 4.46
N GLU A 445 -11.70 29.00 4.13
CA GLU A 445 -12.20 30.07 4.96
C GLU A 445 -13.70 29.86 5.13
N GLY A 446 -14.06 29.21 6.24
CA GLY A 446 -15.41 29.26 6.75
C GLY A 446 -15.78 30.71 7.03
N GLU A 447 -16.69 31.27 6.23
CA GLU A 447 -17.33 32.55 6.47
C GLU A 447 -18.08 32.52 7.82
N GLY A 448 -17.35 32.82 8.88
CA GLY A 448 -17.89 33.14 10.20
C GLY A 448 -18.01 34.65 10.34
N SER A 449 -19.10 35.21 9.79
CA SER A 449 -19.54 36.57 10.09
C SER A 449 -19.74 36.74 11.60
N LEU A 450 -18.87 37.50 12.25
CA LEU A 450 -19.09 38.05 13.58
C LEU A 450 -18.53 39.48 13.63
N THR A 451 -19.43 40.41 13.36
CA THR A 451 -19.31 41.83 13.67
C THR A 451 -19.24 42.04 15.19
N THR A 452 -18.20 42.73 15.69
CA THR A 452 -18.32 43.71 16.79
C THR A 452 -17.07 44.61 16.87
N GLY A 453 -17.24 45.85 16.39
CA GLY A 453 -17.04 47.09 17.14
C GLY A 453 -15.82 47.32 18.06
N ALA A 454 -15.05 48.34 17.65
CA ALA A 454 -14.57 49.49 18.43
C ALA A 454 -13.34 49.36 19.35
N GLY A 455 -12.42 50.32 19.18
CA GLY A 455 -11.46 50.74 20.21
C GLY A 455 -10.12 51.18 19.62
N GLY A 456 -9.93 52.49 19.42
CA GLY A 456 -8.71 53.06 18.86
C GLY A 456 -7.50 53.09 19.80
N GLY A 457 -6.37 53.55 19.27
CA GLY A 457 -5.18 53.88 20.07
C GLY A 457 -3.93 54.02 19.21
N GLU A 458 -3.33 55.19 19.27
CA GLU A 458 -2.26 55.73 18.43
C GLU A 458 -0.85 55.15 18.68
N GLY A 459 0.05 55.43 17.73
CA GLY A 459 1.51 55.37 17.86
C GLY A 459 2.14 54.61 16.68
N GLY A 460 3.04 55.12 15.85
CA GLY A 460 3.89 56.29 15.89
C GLY A 460 5.11 56.00 15.02
N ARG A 461 5.07 56.44 13.76
CA ARG A 461 6.18 56.89 12.87
C ARG A 461 7.58 56.22 12.89
N ARG A 462 7.99 55.83 11.66
CA ARG A 462 9.28 56.16 10.94
C ARG A 462 10.57 55.45 11.42
N VAL A 463 11.59 55.10 10.61
CA VAL A 463 12.01 55.31 9.21
C VAL A 463 13.03 54.19 8.87
N ASN A 464 13.17 53.76 7.61
CA ASN A 464 14.38 53.93 6.76
C ASN A 464 14.45 52.87 5.64
N GLU A 465 14.24 53.38 4.42
CA GLU A 465 14.73 52.86 3.16
C GLU A 465 16.26 52.89 3.12
N VAL A 466 16.85 51.88 2.49
CA VAL A 466 18.08 52.04 1.70
C VAL A 466 17.86 51.25 0.41
N GLU A 467 17.65 51.99 -0.68
CA GLU A 467 17.88 51.51 -2.04
C GLU A 467 19.40 51.47 -2.30
N ASP A 468 19.87 50.49 -3.08
CA ASP A 468 20.86 50.80 -4.11
C ASP A 468 20.73 49.82 -5.29
N SER A 469 20.53 50.44 -6.45
CA SER A 469 20.40 49.91 -7.80
C SER A 469 21.69 49.27 -8.33
N TRP A 470 21.63 48.42 -9.39
CA TRP A 470 22.41 48.56 -10.64
C TRP A 470 21.80 47.68 -11.75
N SER A 471 21.60 48.28 -12.92
CA SER A 471 20.99 47.72 -14.13
C SER A 471 21.99 47.00 -15.03
N LEU A 472 21.53 46.04 -15.85
CA LEU A 472 22.08 45.81 -17.19
C LEU A 472 21.03 45.23 -18.15
N ARG A 473 20.88 45.90 -19.30
CA ARG A 473 20.01 45.55 -20.42
C ARG A 473 20.62 44.44 -21.25
N GLY A 474 19.79 43.49 -21.70
CA GLY A 474 20.10 42.60 -22.82
C GLY A 474 18.85 42.35 -23.65
N ARG A 475 18.77 42.98 -24.82
CA ARG A 475 17.77 42.65 -25.86
C ARG A 475 18.13 41.27 -26.45
N ASN A 476 17.14 40.39 -26.59
CA ASN A 476 17.05 39.63 -27.83
C ASN A 476 15.59 39.29 -28.18
N ARG A 477 15.25 39.61 -29.44
CA ARG A 477 13.97 39.33 -30.09
C ARG A 477 14.04 37.92 -30.66
N GLY A 478 13.02 37.11 -30.40
CA GLY A 478 12.76 35.86 -31.12
C GLY A 478 11.26 35.58 -31.11
N ARG A 479 10.57 36.02 -32.18
CA ARG A 479 9.19 35.62 -32.48
C ARG A 479 9.21 34.17 -32.96
N LEU A 480 8.34 33.32 -32.39
CA LEU A 480 7.79 32.15 -33.08
C LEU A 480 6.26 32.14 -32.93
N PRO A 481 5.51 31.78 -33.98
CA PRO A 481 4.08 32.04 -34.07
C PRO A 481 3.23 30.96 -33.37
N LEU A 482 2.20 31.43 -32.65
CA LEU A 482 1.04 30.63 -32.27
C LEU A 482 0.26 30.29 -33.54
N THR A 483 0.36 29.04 -33.99
CA THR A 483 -0.54 28.50 -35.01
C THR A 483 -1.69 27.82 -34.27
N MET A 484 -2.84 28.47 -34.24
CA MET A 484 -4.12 27.83 -33.94
C MET A 484 -4.37 26.74 -34.98
N CYS A 485 -4.57 25.49 -34.54
CA CYS A 485 -5.22 24.48 -35.37
C CYS A 485 -6.55 24.13 -34.72
N ALA A 486 -7.60 24.77 -35.22
CA ALA A 486 -8.96 24.30 -35.10
C ALA A 486 -9.14 23.15 -36.09
N CYS A 487 -9.49 21.96 -35.60
CA CYS A 487 -10.09 20.94 -36.44
C CYS A 487 -11.26 20.29 -35.71
N ALA A 488 -12.44 20.82 -35.98
CA ALA A 488 -13.68 20.08 -35.83
C ALA A 488 -13.87 19.25 -37.10
N THR A 489 -13.99 17.93 -36.99
CA THR A 489 -14.71 17.16 -38.01
C THR A 489 -15.30 15.87 -37.43
N ARG A 490 -16.49 15.58 -37.96
CA ARG A 490 -17.50 14.63 -37.55
C ARG A 490 -17.15 13.16 -37.83
N CYS A 491 -17.78 12.30 -37.02
CA CYS A 491 -18.37 10.99 -37.31
C CYS A 491 -17.60 9.94 -38.13
N GLY A 492 -17.46 8.76 -37.53
CA GLY A 492 -17.22 7.50 -38.25
C GLY A 492 -17.31 6.30 -37.32
N ASN A 493 -18.52 5.77 -37.14
CA ASN A 493 -18.76 4.45 -36.52
C ASN A 493 -17.94 3.37 -37.25
N SER A 494 -17.17 2.56 -36.51
CA SER A 494 -16.88 1.19 -36.90
C SER A 494 -16.69 0.31 -35.65
N PHE A 495 -17.77 -0.35 -35.25
CA PHE A 495 -17.70 -1.52 -34.38
C PHE A 495 -17.24 -2.69 -35.23
N SER A 496 -16.09 -3.29 -34.91
CA SER A 496 -15.73 -4.64 -35.35
C SER A 496 -15.87 -5.57 -34.15
N ASN A 497 -16.91 -6.42 -34.21
CA ASN A 497 -17.15 -7.49 -33.26
C ASN A 497 -16.11 -8.59 -33.45
N PHE A 498 -15.40 -8.95 -32.37
CA PHE A 498 -14.78 -10.27 -32.24
C PHE A 498 -15.54 -11.02 -31.15
N GLU A 499 -16.41 -11.94 -31.58
CA GLU A 499 -16.98 -12.99 -30.72
C GLU A 499 -15.91 -14.06 -30.49
N PHE A 500 -15.56 -14.31 -29.23
CA PHE A 500 -15.06 -15.63 -28.81
C PHE A 500 -16.22 -16.36 -28.13
N LYS A 501 -16.71 -17.43 -28.77
CA LYS A 501 -17.67 -18.37 -28.20
C LYS A 501 -16.98 -19.24 -27.13
N LEU A 502 -17.66 -19.38 -26.00
CA LEU A 502 -17.41 -20.36 -24.93
C LEU A 502 -17.61 -21.79 -25.41
#